data_AF-A0AA97D4L9-F1
#
_entry.id   AF-A0AA97D4L9-F1
#
_cell.length_a   1.000
_cell.length_b   1.000
_cell.length_c   1.000
_cell.angle_alpha   90.00
_cell.angle_beta   90.00
_cell.angle_gamma   90.00
#
_symmetry.space_group_name_H-M   'P 1'
#
loop_
_entity.id
_entity.type
_entity.pdbx_description
1 polymer ?
#
loop_
_entity_poly.entity_id
_entity_poly.type
_entity_poly.pdbx_seq_one_letter_code
_entity_poly.pdbx_strand_id
1 'polypeptide(L)'
;MSLQDQYKANCIQAYREKVSKYGHSFQELDIENVIKFIDYIESSPEQLYFPIYKLREASGYDDLDSIISLVCFFSEILSVEYIYDDGCEEKDLDKESVLHYQKGTGLPVYRESGLEVEDFDSSNFSFYCNLDFS
;
A
#
# COMPACT_ATOMS: atom_id res chain seq x y z
N MET A 1 -10.14 -18.50 -19.36
CA MET A 1 -9.92 -17.68 -18.15
C MET A 1 -9.35 -18.60 -17.09
N SER A 2 -8.17 -18.30 -16.57
CA SER A 2 -7.54 -19.17 -15.55
C SER A 2 -8.21 -18.97 -14.18
N LEU A 3 -8.04 -19.93 -13.27
CA LEU A 3 -8.51 -19.82 -11.88
C LEU A 3 -7.93 -18.57 -11.18
N GLN A 4 -6.68 -18.21 -11.49
CA GLN A 4 -6.07 -16.97 -10.99
C GLN A 4 -6.74 -15.72 -11.55
N ASP A 5 -7.08 -15.68 -12.84
CA ASP A 5 -7.77 -14.52 -13.44
C ASP A 5 -9.17 -14.33 -12.85
N GLN A 6 -9.85 -15.44 -12.55
CA GLN A 6 -11.19 -15.42 -11.98
C GLN A 6 -11.20 -15.01 -10.51
N TYR A 7 -10.20 -15.45 -9.74
CA TYR A 7 -10.00 -15.00 -8.36
C TYR A 7 -9.61 -13.52 -8.30
N LYS A 8 -8.70 -13.08 -9.17
CA LYS A 8 -8.34 -11.66 -9.36
C LYS A 8 -9.56 -10.78 -9.61
N ALA A 9 -10.39 -11.15 -10.59
CA ALA A 9 -11.61 -10.43 -10.92
C ALA A 9 -12.58 -10.34 -9.71
N ASN A 10 -12.69 -11.42 -8.92
CA ASN A 10 -13.53 -11.43 -7.72
C ASN A 10 -12.97 -10.54 -6.60
N CYS A 11 -11.65 -10.53 -6.37
CA CYS A 11 -11.01 -9.62 -5.42
C CYS A 11 -11.25 -8.16 -5.81
N ILE A 12 -11.07 -7.84 -7.10
CA ILE A 12 -11.27 -6.48 -7.59
C ILE A 12 -12.74 -6.05 -7.53
N GLN A 13 -13.67 -6.94 -7.87
CA GLN A 13 -15.09 -6.70 -7.71
C GLN A 13 -15.46 -6.44 -6.23
N ALA A 14 -14.91 -7.21 -5.30
CA ALA A 14 -15.07 -6.98 -3.87
C ALA A 14 -14.47 -5.63 -3.43
N TYR A 15 -13.41 -5.14 -4.08
CA TYR A 15 -12.86 -3.80 -3.85
C TYR A 15 -13.78 -2.69 -4.31
N ARG A 16 -14.30 -2.78 -5.54
CA ARG A 16 -15.26 -1.81 -6.07
C ARG A 16 -16.50 -1.75 -5.15
N GLU A 17 -16.93 -2.89 -4.61
CA GLU A 17 -18.03 -2.97 -3.64
C GLU A 17 -17.68 -2.36 -2.27
N LYS A 18 -16.50 -2.63 -1.72
CA LYS A 18 -16.04 -2.01 -0.46
C LYS A 18 -15.89 -0.50 -0.59
N VAL A 19 -15.27 0.00 -1.66
CA VAL A 19 -15.15 1.44 -1.94
C VAL A 19 -16.53 2.08 -2.08
N SER A 20 -17.44 1.45 -2.84
CA SER A 20 -18.80 1.96 -2.99
C SER A 20 -19.58 1.96 -1.66
N LYS A 21 -19.31 1.02 -0.77
CA LYS A 21 -20.03 0.86 0.51
C LYS A 21 -19.48 1.75 1.62
N TYR A 22 -18.16 1.95 1.66
CA TYR A 22 -17.46 2.62 2.75
C TYR A 22 -16.82 3.94 2.35
N GLY A 23 -16.84 4.33 1.07
CA GLY A 23 -16.21 5.56 0.55
C GLY A 23 -16.64 6.84 1.28
N HIS A 24 -17.84 6.88 1.87
CA HIS A 24 -18.31 8.02 2.67
C HIS A 24 -17.73 8.08 4.09
N SER A 25 -17.20 6.97 4.61
CA SER A 25 -16.55 6.89 5.92
C SER A 25 -15.08 7.29 5.86
N PHE A 26 -14.50 7.32 4.66
CA PHE A 26 -13.11 7.69 4.40
C PHE A 26 -13.05 9.15 3.97
N GLN A 27 -13.26 10.08 4.90
CA GLN A 27 -13.25 11.53 4.62
C GLN A 27 -11.89 12.07 4.13
N GLU A 28 -10.83 11.26 4.19
CA GLU A 28 -9.45 11.66 3.86
C GLU A 28 -8.93 11.10 2.53
N LEU A 29 -9.61 10.12 1.92
CA LEU A 29 -9.18 9.54 0.63
C LEU A 29 -10.12 9.97 -0.51
N ASP A 30 -9.53 10.49 -1.58
CA ASP A 30 -10.20 10.75 -2.84
C ASP A 30 -10.56 9.42 -3.54
N ILE A 31 -11.86 9.18 -3.71
CA ILE A 31 -12.42 7.99 -4.35
C ILE A 31 -11.89 7.84 -5.79
N GLU A 32 -11.67 8.94 -6.51
CA GLU A 32 -11.12 8.87 -7.87
C GLU A 32 -9.70 8.29 -7.88
N ASN A 33 -8.89 8.64 -6.89
CA ASN A 33 -7.52 8.16 -6.77
C ASN A 33 -7.48 6.68 -6.33
N VAL A 34 -8.43 6.26 -5.48
CA VAL A 34 -8.63 4.84 -5.16
C VAL A 34 -9.02 4.03 -6.40
N ILE A 35 -9.89 4.57 -7.26
CA ILE A 35 -10.29 3.91 -8.52
C ILE A 35 -9.11 3.82 -9.49
N LYS A 36 -8.33 4.90 -9.69
CA LYS A 36 -7.13 4.89 -10.55
C LYS A 36 -6.12 3.84 -10.10
N PHE A 37 -5.96 3.66 -8.79
CA PHE A 37 -5.12 2.60 -8.24
C PHE A 37 -5.64 1.20 -8.59
N ILE A 38 -6.95 0.97 -8.43
CA ILE A 38 -7.58 -0.31 -8.79
C ILE A 38 -7.40 -0.59 -10.29
N ASP A 39 -7.63 0.41 -11.13
CA ASP A 39 -7.46 0.31 -12.58
C ASP A 39 -5.99 0.01 -12.95
N TYR A 40 -5.03 0.58 -12.21
CA TYR A 40 -3.60 0.31 -12.41
C TYR A 40 -3.23 -1.14 -12.09
N ILE A 41 -3.72 -1.68 -10.97
CA ILE A 41 -3.53 -3.10 -10.63
C ILE A 41 -4.21 -4.01 -11.66
N GLU A 42 -5.44 -3.69 -12.08
CA GLU A 42 -6.17 -4.42 -13.12
C GLU A 42 -5.42 -4.47 -14.44
N SER A 43 -4.75 -3.38 -14.81
CA SER A 43 -3.99 -3.27 -16.05
C SER A 43 -2.68 -4.07 -16.06
N SER A 44 -2.21 -4.54 -14.90
CA SER A 44 -0.92 -5.22 -14.72
C SER A 44 -1.07 -6.61 -14.08
N PRO A 45 -1.82 -7.54 -14.69
CA PRO A 45 -2.24 -8.78 -14.05
C PRO A 45 -1.09 -9.75 -13.74
N GLU A 46 0.05 -9.65 -14.42
CA GLU A 46 1.24 -10.48 -14.13
C GLU A 46 2.16 -9.88 -13.07
N GLN A 47 1.92 -8.63 -12.69
CA GLN A 47 2.73 -7.94 -11.71
C GLN A 47 2.25 -8.34 -10.31
N LEU A 48 3.12 -9.03 -9.57
CA LEU A 48 2.87 -9.42 -8.18
C LEU A 48 3.32 -8.36 -7.18
N TYR A 49 4.18 -7.44 -7.63
CA TYR A 49 4.84 -6.43 -6.79
C TYR A 49 4.61 -5.04 -7.36
N PHE A 50 4.00 -4.16 -6.57
CA PHE A 50 3.79 -2.77 -6.94
C PHE A 50 4.52 -1.85 -5.96
N PRO A 51 5.69 -1.31 -6.34
CA PRO A 51 6.41 -0.37 -5.49
C PRO A 51 5.68 0.97 -5.42
N ILE A 52 5.76 1.63 -4.26
CA ILE A 52 5.01 2.86 -3.96
C ILE A 52 5.18 3.95 -5.01
N TYR A 53 6.36 4.14 -5.61
CA TYR A 53 6.56 5.23 -6.57
C TYR A 53 5.66 5.06 -7.80
N LYS A 54 5.41 3.81 -8.21
CA LYS A 54 4.44 3.51 -9.27
C LYS A 54 3.00 3.68 -8.79
N LEU A 55 2.72 3.32 -7.53
CA LEU A 55 1.40 3.53 -6.92
C LEU A 55 1.09 5.02 -6.77
N ARG A 56 2.10 5.84 -6.47
CA ARG A 56 2.05 7.29 -6.38
C ARG A 56 1.77 7.90 -7.75
N GLU A 57 2.54 7.50 -8.76
CA GLU A 57 2.32 7.90 -10.16
C GLU A 57 0.91 7.51 -10.64
N ALA A 58 0.43 6.32 -10.28
CA ALA A 58 -0.88 5.82 -10.69
C ALA A 58 -2.05 6.46 -9.94
N SER A 59 -1.92 6.69 -8.63
CA SER A 59 -2.98 7.24 -7.79
C SER A 59 -3.09 8.75 -7.87
N GLY A 60 -2.00 9.46 -8.20
CA GLY A 60 -1.96 10.92 -8.25
C GLY A 60 -1.91 11.60 -6.88
N TYR A 61 -1.54 10.86 -5.83
CA TYR A 61 -1.27 11.45 -4.51
C TYR A 61 0.16 12.00 -4.45
N ASP A 62 0.29 13.24 -3.97
CA ASP A 62 1.58 13.92 -3.90
C ASP A 62 2.17 13.88 -2.49
N ASP A 63 1.36 13.67 -1.46
CA ASP A 63 1.75 13.59 -0.06
C ASP A 63 1.79 12.15 0.45
N LEU A 64 2.73 11.89 1.36
CA LEU A 64 2.95 10.55 1.90
C LEU A 64 1.72 10.07 2.70
N ASP A 65 1.11 10.92 3.52
CA ASP A 65 0.00 10.54 4.40
C ASP A 65 -1.17 9.95 3.63
N SER A 66 -1.52 10.54 2.48
CA SER A 66 -2.54 10.02 1.59
C SER A 66 -2.14 8.69 0.96
N ILE A 67 -0.87 8.51 0.59
CA ILE A 67 -0.38 7.23 0.05
C ILE A 67 -0.37 6.15 1.14
N ILE A 68 0.08 6.45 2.36
CA ILE A 68 0.04 5.45 3.44
C ILE A 68 -1.41 5.13 3.78
N SER A 69 -2.32 6.10 3.78
CA SER A 69 -3.75 5.86 4.00
C SER A 69 -4.35 4.98 2.92
N LEU A 70 -3.98 5.22 1.65
CA LEU A 70 -4.34 4.38 0.51
C LEU A 70 -3.79 2.95 0.70
N VAL A 71 -2.50 2.82 1.03
CA VAL A 71 -1.86 1.51 1.23
C VAL A 71 -2.44 0.78 2.44
N CYS A 72 -2.75 1.46 3.54
CA CYS A 72 -3.40 0.89 4.72
C CYS A 72 -4.79 0.37 4.39
N PHE A 73 -5.56 1.13 3.62
CA PHE A 73 -6.85 0.69 3.08
C PHE A 73 -6.69 -0.62 2.29
N PHE A 74 -5.66 -0.71 1.45
CA PHE A 74 -5.37 -1.94 0.72
C PHE A 74 -4.72 -3.04 1.58
N SER A 75 -4.10 -2.73 2.72
CA SER A 75 -3.47 -3.71 3.61
C SER A 75 -4.46 -4.58 4.39
N GLU A 76 -5.75 -4.22 4.40
CA GLU A 76 -6.83 -5.06 4.95
C GLU A 76 -7.15 -6.28 4.07
N ILE A 77 -6.62 -6.30 2.86
CA ILE A 77 -7.06 -7.17 1.77
C ILE A 77 -5.90 -7.67 0.91
N LEU A 78 -4.77 -6.96 0.92
CA LEU A 78 -3.53 -7.31 0.25
C LEU A 78 -2.44 -7.51 1.29
N SER A 79 -1.51 -8.44 1.01
CA SER A 79 -0.29 -8.56 1.81
C SER A 79 0.61 -7.38 1.46
N VAL A 80 0.74 -6.43 2.39
CA VAL A 80 1.60 -5.27 2.23
C VAL A 80 2.86 -5.48 3.06
N GLU A 81 3.99 -5.45 2.37
CA GLU A 81 5.31 -5.31 2.98
C GLU A 81 5.69 -3.82 2.96
N TYR A 82 6.23 -3.36 4.07
CA TYR A 82 6.67 -1.98 4.26
C TYR A 82 8.18 -2.02 4.17
N ILE A 83 8.79 -1.18 3.33
CA ILE A 83 10.22 -1.19 3.06
C ILE A 83 10.78 0.21 3.18
N TYR A 84 12.01 0.32 3.67
CA TYR A 84 12.77 1.56 3.72
C TYR A 84 14.05 1.38 2.91
N ASP A 85 14.30 2.29 1.97
CA ASP A 85 15.56 2.35 1.22
C ASP A 85 16.48 3.38 1.86
N ASP A 86 17.50 2.94 2.59
CA ASP A 86 18.48 3.85 3.22
C ASP A 86 19.55 4.38 2.25
N GLY A 87 19.39 4.12 0.94
CA GLY A 87 20.33 4.46 -0.13
C GLY A 87 21.45 3.43 -0.31
N CYS A 88 21.57 2.47 0.60
CA CYS A 88 22.49 1.34 0.48
C CYS A 88 21.73 0.03 0.23
N GLU A 89 20.62 -0.17 0.93
CA GLU A 89 19.78 -1.37 0.81
C GLU A 89 18.31 -1.12 1.16
N GLU A 90 17.44 -1.91 0.57
CA GLU A 90 16.03 -1.99 0.91
C GLU A 90 15.83 -2.91 2.12
N LYS A 91 15.18 -2.40 3.17
CA LYS A 91 14.93 -3.14 4.42
C LYS A 91 13.46 -3.20 4.77
N ASP A 92 12.99 -4.37 5.18
CA ASP A 92 11.64 -4.54 5.71
C ASP A 92 11.44 -3.77 7.01
N LEU A 93 10.29 -3.12 7.09
CA LEU A 93 9.77 -2.48 8.28
C LEU A 93 8.67 -3.33 8.93
N ASP A 94 8.56 -3.19 10.24
CA ASP A 94 7.45 -3.74 10.99
C ASP A 94 6.16 -2.98 10.69
N LYS A 95 5.10 -3.72 10.36
CA LYS A 95 3.79 -3.15 9.99
C LYS A 95 3.18 -2.33 11.12
N GLU A 96 3.23 -2.82 12.35
CA GLU A 96 2.60 -2.10 13.48
C GLU A 96 3.32 -0.79 13.78
N SER A 97 4.64 -0.78 13.68
CA SER A 97 5.45 0.43 13.87
C SER A 97 5.13 1.52 12.84
N VAL A 98 4.91 1.16 11.57
CA VAL A 98 4.52 2.11 10.53
C VAL A 98 3.13 2.70 10.82
N LEU A 99 2.18 1.86 11.26
CA LEU A 99 0.84 2.31 11.64
C LEU A 99 0.87 3.21 12.89
N HIS A 100 1.80 2.99 13.82
CA HIS A 100 2.00 3.88 14.96
C HIS A 100 2.62 5.21 14.54
N TYR A 101 3.63 5.19 13.67
CA TYR A 101 4.24 6.41 13.13
C TYR A 101 3.18 7.31 12.48
N GLN A 102 2.27 6.74 11.67
CA GLN A 102 1.16 7.49 11.07
C GLN A 102 0.25 8.17 12.09
N LYS A 103 0.03 7.54 13.25
CA LYS A 103 -0.78 8.11 14.34
C LYS A 103 -0.03 9.19 15.13
N GLY A 104 1.15 9.59 14.65
CA GLY A 104 2.04 10.55 15.31
C GLY A 104 2.77 9.95 16.51
N THR A 105 2.94 8.63 16.55
CA THR A 105 3.52 7.93 17.71
C THR A 105 4.69 7.04 17.32
N GLY A 106 5.89 7.36 17.81
CA GLY A 106 7.11 6.57 17.57
C GLY A 106 7.62 6.65 16.13
N LEU A 107 8.81 6.11 15.90
CA LEU A 107 9.37 5.94 14.56
C LEU A 107 9.09 4.52 14.04
N PRO A 108 9.07 4.30 12.71
CA PRO A 108 9.06 2.96 12.16
C PRO A 108 10.31 2.19 12.60
N VAL A 109 10.18 0.87 12.74
CA VAL A 109 11.29 -0.01 13.09
C VAL A 109 11.55 -1.02 11.98
N TYR A 110 12.82 -1.38 11.79
CA TYR A 110 13.20 -2.48 10.91
C TYR A 110 12.70 -3.81 11.48
N ARG A 111 12.07 -4.62 10.64
CA ARG A 111 11.48 -5.91 11.04
C ARG A 111 12.53 -6.87 11.58
N GLU A 112 13.71 -6.93 10.95
CA GLU A 112 14.75 -7.90 11.34
C GLU A 112 15.47 -7.52 12.64
N SER A 113 15.81 -6.25 12.81
CA SER A 113 16.61 -5.79 13.96
C SER A 113 15.77 -5.28 15.12
N GLY A 114 14.51 -4.90 14.87
CA GLY A 114 13.64 -4.22 15.83
C GLY A 114 14.10 -2.80 16.18
N LEU A 115 15.10 -2.27 15.48
CA LEU A 115 15.65 -0.94 15.71
C LEU A 115 14.85 0.11 14.95
N GLU A 116 14.68 1.28 15.56
CA GLU A 116 14.09 2.45 14.91
C GLU A 116 14.90 2.88 13.69
N VAL A 117 14.21 3.37 12.68
CA VAL A 117 14.84 4.04 11.54
C VAL A 117 15.25 5.45 11.99
N GLU A 118 16.49 5.59 12.42
CA GLU A 118 17.07 6.90 12.74
C GLU A 118 17.04 7.83 11.52
N ASP A 119 16.73 9.12 11.73
CA ASP A 119 16.59 10.13 10.67
C ASP A 119 15.64 9.73 9.53
N PHE A 120 14.53 9.09 9.88
CA PHE A 120 13.51 8.63 8.94
C PHE A 120 13.13 9.71 7.90
N ASP A 121 13.53 9.48 6.65
CA ASP A 121 13.11 10.28 5.51
C ASP A 121 11.94 9.59 4.82
N SER A 122 10.83 10.29 4.83
CA SER A 122 9.57 9.84 4.30
C SER A 122 9.62 9.61 2.78
N SER A 123 10.58 10.22 2.06
CA SER A 123 10.80 9.96 0.63
C SER A 123 11.44 8.61 0.33
N ASN A 124 12.12 8.01 1.31
CA ASN A 124 12.79 6.73 1.20
C ASN A 124 11.87 5.56 1.58
N PHE A 125 10.65 5.89 2.00
CA PHE A 125 9.64 4.94 2.34
C PHE A 125 9.02 4.30 1.10
N SER A 126 8.98 2.97 1.08
CA SER A 126 8.33 2.18 0.05
C SER A 126 7.35 1.16 0.64
N PHE A 127 6.34 0.81 -0.14
CA PHE A 127 5.43 -0.28 0.16
C PHE A 127 5.45 -1.23 -1.02
N TYR A 128 5.50 -2.52 -0.73
CA TYR A 128 5.34 -3.58 -1.70
C TYR A 128 4.00 -4.25 -1.44
N CYS A 129 3.10 -4.08 -2.39
CA CYS A 129 1.89 -4.87 -2.41
C CYS A 129 2.23 -6.22 -3.04
N ASN A 130 2.26 -7.28 -2.24
CA ASN A 130 2.28 -8.63 -2.75
C ASN A 130 0.83 -9.07 -2.95
N LEU A 131 0.43 -9.16 -4.22
CA LEU A 131 -0.86 -9.74 -4.57
C LEU A 131 -0.77 -11.26 -4.43
N ASP A 132 -0.58 -11.74 -3.21
CA ASP A 132 -0.64 -13.17 -2.95
C ASP A 132 -2.10 -13.59 -2.99
N PHE A 133 -2.48 -14.19 -4.11
CA PHE A 133 -3.82 -14.69 -4.37
C PHE A 133 -4.02 -16.12 -3.83
N SER A 134 -3.21 -16.53 -2.85
CA SER A 134 -3.19 -17.88 -2.28
C SER A 134 -4.40 -18.22 -1.42
#